data_AF-A0AAW2S8U3-F1
#
_entry.id   AF-A0AAW2S8U3-F1
#
_cell.length_a   1.000
_cell.length_b   1.000
_cell.length_c   1.000
_cell.angle_alpha   90.00
_cell.angle_beta   90.00
_cell.angle_gamma   90.00
#
_symmetry.space_group_name_H-M   'P 1'
#
loop_
_entity.id
_entity.type
_entity.pdbx_description
1 polymer ?
#
loop_
_entity_poly.entity_id
_entity_poly.type
_entity_poly.pdbx_seq_one_letter_code
_entity_poly.pdbx_strand_id
1 'polypeptide(L)'
;MKRKLTEFPVTEDALLPVGTSISVRHFVPGQYVDVTGITKGKGFQGGMKRWGFKGMPASHGASLSHRSIGSTGQRDAPGKVFKGKKMPGHMGVEQRTVKNVWIYKVDPARNLLWVPGATGNFVFIKDAVYKKPDMSLLPFPTYFAPEDEDPVKLEPLVADIGETDPFMAAD
;
A
#
# COMPACT_ATOMS: atom_id res chain seq x y z
N MET A 1 6.97 -16.88 -20.33
CA MET A 1 5.63 -16.39 -19.95
C MET A 1 5.74 -15.50 -18.72
N LYS A 2 5.06 -14.34 -18.67
CA LYS A 2 5.09 -13.47 -17.47
C LYS A 2 4.24 -14.11 -16.36
N ARG A 3 4.67 -13.99 -15.10
CA ARG A 3 4.00 -14.63 -13.94
C ARG A 3 2.68 -13.95 -13.54
N LYS A 4 2.51 -12.66 -13.85
CA LYS A 4 1.30 -11.88 -13.57
C LYS A 4 1.06 -10.89 -14.70
N LEU A 5 -0.19 -10.74 -15.11
CA LEU A 5 -0.66 -9.75 -16.07
C LEU A 5 -1.72 -8.88 -15.39
N THR A 6 -1.64 -7.56 -15.59
CA THR A 6 -2.59 -6.58 -15.07
C THR A 6 -2.69 -5.38 -16.00
N GLU A 7 -3.79 -4.65 -15.85
CA GLU A 7 -4.08 -3.44 -16.60
C GLU A 7 -3.94 -2.18 -15.73
N PHE A 8 -3.63 -1.06 -16.37
CA PHE A 8 -3.63 0.26 -15.78
C PHE A 8 -4.50 1.17 -16.65
N PRO A 9 -5.50 1.86 -16.10
CA PRO A 9 -6.24 2.87 -16.84
C PRO A 9 -5.32 4.08 -17.08
N VAL A 10 -5.14 4.44 -18.34
CA VAL A 10 -4.29 5.56 -18.78
C VAL A 10 -5.04 6.45 -19.76
N THR A 11 -4.60 7.69 -19.90
CA THR A 11 -5.09 8.64 -20.91
C THR A 11 -4.46 8.34 -22.29
N GLU A 12 -5.04 8.86 -23.36
CA GLU A 12 -4.61 8.56 -24.74
C GLU A 12 -3.18 9.04 -25.05
N ASP A 13 -2.76 10.13 -24.42
CA ASP A 13 -1.40 10.69 -24.51
C ASP A 13 -0.34 9.87 -23.78
N ALA A 14 -0.75 8.99 -22.86
CA ALA A 14 0.13 8.13 -22.07
C ALA A 14 0.29 6.71 -22.66
N LEU A 15 -0.16 6.49 -23.91
CA LEU A 15 -0.07 5.18 -24.57
C LEU A 15 1.37 4.84 -24.96
N LEU A 16 1.79 3.62 -24.60
CA LEU A 16 3.11 3.08 -24.93
C LEU A 16 3.03 2.05 -26.06
N PRO A 17 4.04 1.95 -26.94
CA PRO A 17 4.08 0.91 -27.95
C PRO A 17 4.21 -0.48 -27.32
N VAL A 18 3.68 -1.49 -28.02
CA VAL A 18 3.71 -2.87 -27.52
C VAL A 18 5.16 -3.36 -27.42
N GLY A 19 5.53 -3.91 -26.26
CA GLY A 19 6.87 -4.45 -26.02
C GLY A 19 7.81 -3.52 -25.26
N THR A 20 7.41 -2.28 -24.97
CA THR A 20 8.21 -1.36 -24.14
C THR A 20 8.42 -1.92 -22.73
N SER A 21 9.69 -2.01 -22.30
CA SER A 21 10.05 -2.34 -20.94
C SER A 21 9.94 -1.12 -20.03
N ILE A 22 9.33 -1.28 -18.85
CA ILE A 22 9.25 -0.23 -17.83
C ILE A 22 10.30 -0.51 -16.77
N SER A 23 11.18 0.47 -16.52
CA SER A 23 12.20 0.42 -15.47
C SER A 23 11.73 1.19 -14.22
N VAL A 24 12.49 1.07 -13.12
CA VAL A 24 12.16 1.81 -11.88
C VAL A 24 12.32 3.32 -12.04
N ARG A 25 13.08 3.77 -13.06
CA ARG A 25 13.23 5.20 -13.40
C ARG A 25 11.96 5.86 -13.91
N HIS A 26 10.89 5.10 -14.14
CA HIS A 26 9.55 5.66 -14.31
C HIS A 26 9.12 6.50 -13.09
N PHE A 27 9.66 6.20 -11.90
CA PHE A 27 9.40 6.96 -10.68
C PHE A 27 10.62 7.78 -10.27
N VAL A 28 10.36 8.99 -9.75
CA VAL A 28 11.37 9.93 -9.26
C VAL A 28 11.38 9.92 -7.72
N PRO A 29 12.54 9.81 -7.05
CA PRO A 29 12.61 9.98 -5.60
C PRO A 29 12.01 11.32 -5.16
N GLY A 30 11.25 11.35 -4.06
CA GLY A 30 10.52 12.57 -3.66
C GLY A 30 9.03 12.52 -3.99
N GLN A 31 8.63 11.74 -5.00
CA GLN A 31 7.23 11.67 -5.40
C GLN A 31 6.38 10.82 -4.45
N TYR A 32 5.06 11.04 -4.50
CA TYR A 32 4.06 10.23 -3.80
C TYR A 32 3.40 9.24 -4.76
N VAL A 33 3.24 7.99 -4.30
CA VAL A 33 2.61 6.89 -5.05
C VAL A 33 1.53 6.19 -4.25
N ASP A 34 0.60 5.55 -4.95
CA ASP A 34 -0.38 4.64 -4.37
C ASP A 34 0.05 3.19 -4.62
N VAL A 35 0.17 2.41 -3.55
CA VAL A 35 0.67 1.03 -3.60
C VAL A 35 -0.45 0.07 -3.24
N THR A 36 -0.81 -0.79 -4.18
CA THR A 36 -1.87 -1.79 -4.05
C THR A 36 -1.29 -3.19 -3.99
N GLY A 37 -1.75 -4.00 -3.05
CA GLY A 37 -1.29 -5.37 -2.93
C GLY A 37 -2.25 -6.24 -2.13
N ILE A 38 -1.92 -7.53 -2.06
CA ILE A 38 -2.66 -8.49 -1.26
C ILE A 38 -2.10 -8.48 0.17
N THR A 39 -2.98 -8.24 1.12
CA THR A 39 -2.64 -8.24 2.55
C THR A 39 -2.27 -9.63 3.05
N LYS A 40 -1.33 -9.70 4.01
CA LYS A 40 -0.94 -10.97 4.65
C LYS A 40 -2.15 -11.65 5.27
N GLY A 41 -2.39 -12.91 4.89
CA GLY A 41 -3.44 -13.74 5.44
C GLY A 41 -3.21 -14.05 6.92
N LYS A 42 -4.28 -14.00 7.72
CA LYS A 42 -4.29 -14.36 9.14
C LYS A 42 -5.28 -15.48 9.45
N GLY A 43 -5.96 -16.06 8.45
CA GLY A 43 -6.95 -17.11 8.65
C GLY A 43 -8.19 -16.61 9.41
N PHE A 44 -8.87 -17.49 10.15
CA PHE A 44 -10.04 -17.13 10.96
C PHE A 44 -9.61 -16.39 12.23
N GLN A 45 -10.09 -15.16 12.41
CA GLN A 45 -9.74 -14.29 13.52
C GLN A 45 -10.96 -13.91 14.36
N GLY A 46 -10.77 -13.87 15.68
CA GLY A 46 -11.77 -13.43 16.65
C GLY A 46 -12.09 -11.93 16.57
N GLY A 47 -13.19 -11.50 17.20
CA GLY A 47 -13.66 -10.09 17.15
C GLY A 47 -12.63 -9.07 17.63
N MET A 48 -11.86 -9.39 18.67
CA MET A 48 -10.79 -8.51 19.18
C MET A 48 -9.70 -8.26 18.13
N LYS A 49 -9.19 -9.30 17.44
CA LYS A 49 -8.10 -9.15 16.48
C LYS A 49 -8.57 -8.57 15.14
N ARG A 50 -9.76 -8.97 14.69
CA ARG A 50 -10.33 -8.55 13.40
C ARG A 50 -10.82 -7.10 13.43
N TRP A 51 -11.44 -6.67 14.53
CA TRP A 51 -12.13 -5.38 14.62
C TRP A 51 -11.62 -4.46 15.73
N GLY A 52 -10.65 -4.88 16.54
CA GLY A 52 -10.16 -4.09 17.67
C GLY A 52 -11.14 -3.96 18.83
N PHE A 53 -12.08 -4.90 18.97
CA PHE A 53 -13.03 -4.89 20.09
C PHE A 53 -12.31 -5.03 21.43
N LYS A 54 -12.82 -4.32 22.45
CA LYS A 54 -12.44 -4.55 23.84
C LYS A 54 -12.92 -5.93 24.28
N GLY A 55 -12.18 -6.55 25.19
CA GLY A 55 -12.62 -7.77 25.87
C GLY A 55 -13.48 -7.46 27.10
N MET A 56 -14.03 -8.49 27.71
CA MET A 56 -14.64 -8.40 29.03
C MET A 56 -13.55 -8.43 30.13
N PRO A 57 -13.86 -8.01 31.37
CA PRO A 57 -12.92 -8.13 32.49
C PRO A 57 -12.34 -9.55 32.62
N ALA A 58 -11.07 -9.62 33.03
CA ALA A 58 -10.41 -10.90 33.29
C ALA A 58 -10.75 -11.47 34.67
N SER A 59 -11.12 -10.62 35.62
CA SER A 59 -11.48 -10.94 37.01
C SER A 59 -12.90 -10.45 37.35
N HIS A 60 -13.28 -10.50 38.63
CA HIS A 60 -14.59 -10.08 39.14
C HIS A 60 -15.78 -10.88 38.57
N GLY A 61 -15.65 -12.21 38.52
CA GLY A 61 -16.77 -13.11 38.19
C GLY A 61 -17.11 -13.24 36.71
N ALA A 62 -16.23 -12.77 35.80
CA ALA A 62 -16.41 -12.99 34.38
C ALA A 62 -16.21 -14.47 34.01
N SER A 63 -17.30 -15.17 33.68
CA SER A 63 -17.27 -16.59 33.30
C SER A 63 -17.17 -16.77 31.79
N LEU A 64 -16.01 -17.25 31.30
CA LEU A 64 -15.74 -17.70 29.91
C LEU A 64 -15.97 -16.65 28.79
N SER A 65 -16.22 -15.38 29.13
CA SER A 65 -16.60 -14.33 28.18
C SER A 65 -15.49 -13.32 27.86
N HIS A 66 -14.28 -13.52 28.37
CA HIS A 66 -13.15 -12.56 28.27
C HIS A 66 -12.88 -12.06 26.85
N ARG A 67 -13.05 -12.95 25.85
CA ARG A 67 -12.82 -12.65 24.42
C ARG A 67 -14.08 -12.70 23.56
N SER A 68 -15.24 -12.78 24.21
CA SER A 68 -16.54 -12.78 23.51
C SER A 68 -16.79 -11.42 22.84
N ILE A 69 -17.65 -11.41 21.82
CA ILE A 69 -17.97 -10.17 21.07
C ILE A 69 -19.01 -9.29 21.77
N GLY A 70 -19.60 -9.76 22.87
CA GLY A 70 -20.73 -9.13 23.54
C GLY A 70 -22.04 -9.22 22.74
N SER A 71 -22.97 -8.31 23.03
CA SER A 71 -24.28 -8.29 22.37
C SER A 71 -24.19 -7.92 20.89
N THR A 72 -24.90 -8.69 20.05
CA THR A 72 -24.89 -8.52 18.60
C THR A 72 -26.12 -7.74 18.09
N GLY A 73 -27.23 -7.73 18.83
CA GLY A 73 -28.50 -7.14 18.43
C GLY A 73 -29.35 -6.61 19.60
N GLN A 74 -30.52 -6.08 19.24
CA GLN A 74 -31.54 -5.57 20.18
C GLN A 74 -32.66 -6.61 20.34
N ARG A 75 -33.49 -6.47 21.38
CA ARG A 75 -34.56 -7.44 21.72
C ARG A 75 -35.73 -7.41 20.74
N ASP A 76 -36.48 -6.31 20.66
CA ASP A 76 -37.83 -6.30 20.07
C ASP A 76 -37.84 -5.81 18.61
N ALA A 77 -37.66 -4.50 18.37
CA ALA A 77 -37.39 -3.96 17.04
C ALA A 77 -35.88 -3.74 16.91
N PRO A 78 -35.16 -4.28 15.90
CA PRO A 78 -35.61 -4.89 14.63
C PRO A 78 -35.74 -6.43 14.61
N GLY A 79 -35.58 -7.12 15.75
CA GLY A 79 -35.70 -8.60 15.84
C GLY A 79 -34.68 -9.41 15.03
N LYS A 80 -33.59 -8.78 14.57
CA LYS A 80 -32.55 -9.42 13.75
C LYS A 80 -31.19 -8.76 13.93
N VAL A 81 -30.14 -9.44 13.48
CA VAL A 81 -28.80 -8.84 13.34
C VAL A 81 -28.72 -8.08 12.02
N PHE A 82 -28.27 -6.82 12.06
CA PHE A 82 -28.09 -6.00 10.87
C PHE A 82 -26.99 -6.56 9.94
N LYS A 83 -27.18 -6.40 8.62
CA LYS A 83 -26.16 -6.71 7.62
C LYS A 83 -24.92 -5.84 7.85
N GLY A 84 -23.74 -6.39 7.64
CA GLY A 84 -22.46 -5.69 7.90
C GLY A 84 -22.07 -5.59 9.38
N LYS A 85 -22.82 -6.23 10.30
CA LYS A 85 -22.41 -6.32 11.70
C LYS A 85 -21.04 -7.00 11.81
N LYS A 86 -20.13 -6.34 12.51
CA LYS A 86 -18.77 -6.81 12.77
C LYS A 86 -18.79 -8.12 13.57
N MET A 87 -18.29 -9.19 12.95
CA MET A 87 -18.24 -10.56 13.50
C MET A 87 -16.86 -11.20 13.28
N PRO A 88 -16.47 -12.22 14.07
CA PRO A 88 -15.26 -13.00 13.80
C PRO A 88 -15.33 -13.64 12.40
N GLY A 89 -14.18 -13.94 11.81
CA GLY A 89 -14.12 -14.50 10.46
C GLY A 89 -12.74 -14.40 9.82
N HIS A 90 -12.66 -14.74 8.54
CA HIS A 90 -11.42 -14.67 7.78
C HIS A 90 -10.87 -13.23 7.74
N MET A 91 -9.57 -13.08 7.97
CA MET A 91 -8.86 -11.80 7.98
C MET A 91 -7.62 -11.86 7.10
N GLY A 92 -7.42 -10.84 6.26
CA GLY A 92 -6.33 -10.76 5.30
C GLY A 92 -6.66 -11.43 3.97
N VAL A 93 -5.68 -11.53 3.07
CA VAL A 93 -5.87 -11.97 1.67
C VAL A 93 -6.85 -11.05 0.91
N GLU A 94 -7.06 -9.84 1.41
CA GLU A 94 -7.83 -8.81 0.74
C GLU A 94 -6.88 -7.88 -0.01
N GLN A 95 -7.32 -7.40 -1.17
CA GLN A 95 -6.63 -6.33 -1.91
C GLN A 95 -6.81 -5.01 -1.16
N ARG A 96 -5.70 -4.36 -0.83
CA ARG A 96 -5.70 -3.04 -0.17
C ARG A 96 -4.71 -2.12 -0.86
N THR A 97 -5.03 -0.84 -0.84
CA THR A 97 -4.19 0.23 -1.37
C THR A 97 -3.78 1.15 -0.23
N VAL A 98 -2.48 1.33 -0.04
CA VAL A 98 -1.92 2.39 0.80
C VAL A 98 -1.70 3.59 -0.10
N LYS A 99 -2.33 4.72 0.25
CA LYS A 99 -2.28 5.94 -0.55
C LYS A 99 -1.17 6.87 -0.07
N ASN A 100 -0.69 7.75 -0.96
CA ASN A 100 0.26 8.82 -0.63
C ASN A 100 1.55 8.30 0.05
N VAL A 101 2.13 7.24 -0.49
CA VAL A 101 3.38 6.67 -0.03
C VAL A 101 4.53 7.42 -0.66
N TRP A 102 5.45 7.95 0.15
CA TRP A 102 6.63 8.65 -0.34
C TRP A 102 7.71 7.66 -0.80
N ILE A 103 8.26 7.88 -1.99
CA ILE A 103 9.44 7.16 -2.48
C ILE A 103 10.71 7.79 -1.93
N TYR A 104 11.44 7.00 -1.13
CA TYR A 104 12.70 7.41 -0.52
C TYR A 104 13.91 7.29 -1.46
N LYS A 105 14.01 6.16 -2.16
CA LYS A 105 15.19 5.80 -2.94
C LYS A 105 14.80 4.94 -4.16
N VAL A 106 15.53 5.14 -5.25
CA VAL A 106 15.45 4.37 -6.50
C VAL A 106 16.85 3.87 -6.85
N ASP A 107 17.00 2.56 -7.09
CA ASP A 107 18.23 1.96 -7.60
C ASP A 107 17.95 1.39 -9.00
N PRO A 108 18.31 2.13 -10.06
CA PRO A 108 18.05 1.72 -11.43
C PRO A 108 18.92 0.54 -11.88
N ALA A 109 20.15 0.41 -11.38
CA ALA A 109 21.05 -0.68 -11.76
C ALA A 109 20.51 -2.06 -11.35
N ARG A 110 19.84 -2.12 -10.20
CA ARG A 110 19.22 -3.35 -9.68
C ARG A 110 17.72 -3.42 -9.89
N ASN A 111 17.11 -2.39 -10.48
CA ASN A 111 15.67 -2.21 -10.58
C ASN A 111 14.96 -2.35 -9.21
N LEU A 112 15.43 -1.62 -8.19
CA LEU A 112 14.84 -1.62 -6.85
C LEU A 112 14.20 -0.26 -6.50
N LEU A 113 13.06 -0.33 -5.80
CA LEU A 113 12.30 0.81 -5.29
C LEU A 113 12.03 0.60 -3.79
N TRP A 114 12.30 1.62 -2.96
CA TRP A 114 12.08 1.53 -1.51
C TRP A 114 10.70 2.05 -1.14
N VAL A 115 9.79 1.12 -0.83
CA VAL A 115 8.39 1.37 -0.50
C VAL A 115 7.94 0.45 0.66
N PRO A 116 7.08 0.92 1.60
CA PRO A 116 6.47 0.07 2.61
C PRO A 116 5.57 -1.02 1.99
N GLY A 117 5.79 -2.28 2.37
CA GLY A 117 4.99 -3.40 1.87
C GLY A 117 5.31 -4.74 2.53
N ALA A 118 4.48 -5.74 2.26
CA ALA A 118 4.74 -7.12 2.67
C ALA A 118 5.69 -7.81 1.68
N THR A 119 6.69 -8.51 2.20
CA THR A 119 7.72 -9.19 1.40
C THR A 119 7.15 -10.33 0.56
N GLY A 120 7.67 -10.53 -0.65
CA GLY A 120 7.42 -11.71 -1.48
C GLY A 120 6.12 -11.71 -2.30
N ASN A 121 5.23 -10.73 -2.07
CA ASN A 121 3.99 -10.57 -2.83
C ASN A 121 4.15 -9.59 -3.99
N PHE A 122 3.34 -9.78 -5.03
CA PHE A 122 3.21 -8.78 -6.08
C PHE A 122 2.50 -7.53 -5.56
N VAL A 123 3.01 -6.37 -5.98
CA VAL A 123 2.43 -5.07 -5.70
C VAL A 123 2.21 -4.32 -7.02
N PHE A 124 1.19 -3.49 -7.03
CA PHE A 124 0.86 -2.58 -8.12
C PHE A 124 1.11 -1.16 -7.63
N ILE A 125 1.92 -0.42 -8.35
CA ILE A 125 2.31 0.94 -8.00
C ILE A 125 1.82 1.84 -9.11
N LYS A 126 1.20 2.95 -8.72
CA LYS A 126 0.75 4.01 -9.61
C LYS A 126 0.98 5.36 -8.93
N ASP A 127 0.91 6.43 -9.70
CA ASP A 127 0.98 7.77 -9.14
C ASP A 127 -0.15 8.03 -8.13
N ALA A 128 0.15 8.85 -7.13
CA ALA A 128 -0.82 9.16 -6.08
C ALA A 128 -1.99 10.00 -6.61
N VAL A 129 -3.20 9.56 -6.30
CA VAL A 129 -4.43 10.25 -6.75
C VAL A 129 -4.66 11.58 -6.02
N TYR A 130 -4.29 11.65 -4.73
CA TYR A 130 -4.57 12.82 -3.88
C TYR A 130 -3.40 13.79 -3.84
N LYS A 131 -2.22 13.32 -3.42
CA LYS A 131 -0.98 14.10 -3.51
C LYS A 131 -0.40 13.96 -4.92
N LYS A 132 -1.03 14.65 -5.88
CA LYS A 132 -0.60 14.59 -7.27
C LYS A 132 0.88 14.98 -7.37
N PRO A 133 1.68 14.20 -8.10
CA PRO A 133 3.06 14.59 -8.36
C PRO A 133 3.11 15.83 -9.24
N ASP A 134 4.19 16.58 -9.14
CA ASP A 134 4.47 17.66 -10.08
C ASP A 134 4.81 17.05 -11.44
N MET A 135 3.90 17.19 -12.40
CA MET A 135 4.02 16.59 -13.73
C MET A 135 5.23 17.11 -14.50
N SER A 136 5.74 18.29 -14.17
CA SER A 136 6.91 18.87 -14.86
C SER A 136 8.22 18.12 -14.56
N LEU A 137 8.30 17.48 -13.39
CA LEU A 137 9.48 16.74 -12.93
C LEU A 137 9.45 15.27 -13.33
N LEU A 138 8.29 14.74 -13.73
CA LEU A 138 8.12 13.33 -14.03
C LEU A 138 8.39 13.02 -15.50
N PRO A 139 9.01 11.87 -15.80
CA PRO A 139 9.17 11.40 -17.18
C PRO A 139 7.82 10.90 -17.71
N PHE A 140 7.20 11.67 -18.60
CA PHE A 140 5.96 11.32 -19.30
C PHE A 140 6.24 10.97 -20.77
N PRO A 141 5.65 9.90 -21.34
CA PRO A 141 4.74 8.91 -20.74
C PRO A 141 5.45 7.86 -19.86
N THR A 142 6.74 7.64 -20.07
CA THR A 142 7.62 6.86 -19.19
C THR A 142 9.07 7.29 -19.41
N TYR A 143 9.98 6.78 -18.58
CA TYR A 143 11.42 6.99 -18.78
C TYR A 143 11.93 6.09 -19.92
N PHE A 144 12.43 6.71 -20.99
CA PHE A 144 13.18 6.02 -22.06
C PHE A 144 14.67 6.12 -21.78
N ALA A 145 15.34 4.98 -21.61
CA ALA A 145 16.78 4.94 -21.45
C ALA A 145 17.46 5.26 -22.79
N PRO A 146 18.43 6.19 -22.84
CA PRO A 146 19.22 6.42 -24.04
C PRO A 146 20.14 5.22 -24.32
N GLU A 147 20.46 4.98 -25.60
CA GLU A 147 21.18 3.77 -26.05
C GLU A 147 22.59 3.65 -25.45
N ASP A 148 23.21 4.77 -25.09
CA ASP A 148 24.57 4.83 -24.54
C ASP A 148 24.65 4.62 -23.01
N GLU A 149 23.52 4.42 -22.34
CA GLU A 149 23.48 4.34 -20.88
C GLU A 149 23.63 2.89 -20.37
N ASP A 150 24.82 2.58 -19.85
CA ASP A 150 25.10 1.29 -19.21
C ASP A 150 24.30 1.15 -17.90
N PRO A 151 23.34 0.21 -17.77
CA PRO A 151 22.50 0.10 -16.58
C PRO A 151 23.29 -0.26 -15.32
N VAL A 152 24.45 -0.90 -15.46
CA VAL A 152 25.30 -1.32 -14.33
C VAL A 152 26.04 -0.13 -13.68
N LYS A 153 26.23 0.97 -14.42
CA LYS A 153 26.94 2.15 -13.93
C LYS A 153 26.03 3.17 -13.25
N LEU A 154 24.73 2.91 -13.19
CA LEU A 154 23.78 3.87 -12.64
C LEU A 154 23.83 3.89 -11.12
N GLU A 155 24.02 5.10 -10.58
CA GLU A 155 24.00 5.34 -9.15
C GLU A 155 22.57 5.36 -8.61
N PRO A 156 22.38 4.96 -7.35
CA PRO A 156 21.07 5.03 -6.73
C PRO A 156 20.70 6.48 -6.41
N LEU A 157 19.50 6.88 -6.83
CA LEU A 157 18.93 8.20 -6.57
C LEU A 157 18.19 8.20 -5.23
N VAL A 158 18.47 9.18 -4.39
CA VAL A 158 17.83 9.34 -3.06
C VAL A 158 17.03 10.64 -3.07
N ALA A 159 15.88 10.64 -2.40
CA ALA A 159 15.06 11.84 -2.26
C ALA A 159 15.72 12.84 -1.31
N ASP A 160 15.59 14.13 -1.61
CA ASP A 160 16.03 15.19 -0.70
C ASP A 160 15.18 15.17 0.58
N ILE A 161 15.84 14.97 1.73
CA ILE A 161 15.20 14.89 3.05
C ILE A 161 15.01 16.31 3.64
N GLY A 162 15.58 17.33 3.01
CA GLY A 162 15.72 18.68 3.54
C GLY A 162 16.97 18.83 4.41
N GLU A 163 17.50 20.04 4.49
CA GLU A 163 18.70 20.35 5.27
C GLU A 163 18.39 20.57 6.77
N THR A 164 17.13 20.86 7.09
CA THR A 164 16.70 21.16 8.45
C THR A 164 16.58 19.87 9.28
N ASP A 165 17.34 19.78 10.36
CA ASP A 165 17.21 18.71 11.35
C ASP A 165 15.79 18.77 11.97
N PRO A 166 14.98 17.70 11.85
CA PRO A 166 13.63 17.66 12.42
C PRO A 166 13.61 17.83 13.95
N PHE A 167 14.73 17.64 14.65
CA PHE A 167 14.86 17.87 16.08
C PHE A 167 15.28 19.31 16.45
N MET A 168 15.75 20.11 15.47
CA MET A 168 16.10 21.53 15.67
C MET A 168 15.00 22.50 15.23
N ALA A 169 13.95 22.04 14.56
CA ALA A 169 12.84 22.86 14.07
C ALA A 169 11.80 23.22 15.15
N ALA A 170 12.13 23.06 16.44
CA ALA A 170 11.27 23.37 17.57
C ALA A 170 11.94 24.43 18.46
N ASP A 171 11.77 25.69 18.07
CA ASP A 171 11.59 26.88 18.91
C ASP A 171 10.69 27.87 18.16
#